data_AF-A0A6A3TDX4-F1
#
_entry.id   AF-A0A6A3TDX4-F1
#
_cell.length_a   1.000
_cell.length_b   1.000
_cell.length_c   1.000
_cell.angle_alpha   90.00
_cell.angle_beta   90.00
_cell.angle_gamma   90.00
#
_symmetry.space_group_name_H-M   'P 1'
#
loop_
_entity.id
_entity.type
_entity.pdbx_description
1 polymer ?
#
loop_
_entity_poly.entity_id
_entity_poly.type
_entity_poly.pdbx_seq_one_letter_code
_entity_poly.pdbx_strand_id
1 'polypeptide(L)'
;MSIHDDLLSAMTPYLTCQRCNCVTFIDLQRVRRKADQLAASMQPLNDADEREDTMPLYEQVPKCPGCGSTRYLRAGVVSFQEQIEEERNAIKEFERRRVPATALLQRIARGFLGRLEFRRRLLERERYLRKINRAATRIQTRVRGMQARRRSVIERCLRIIRFMAPQILSYALAARANEPPVFWYTNTAELGVFYWNYREYVRRSGGRPTLIKVENNVLEISRRVLRREYALVSRIQARWRGLTTRMVFREFKRQKGWLKGTRQSPAVKIQRLVRGDASRRRCRALQVTIKYPTQREAYRREMAAREQQAKALAFRERLMAKYKQQFQIKRTTRMIVQQVKLPKPFGVESIEEDDDGDLGPETTSHMQHSLKSISSSNNTTREVRDNADFRSWSGNRNQNAVRFAAIKRQLKGKNGRLRGPKFHILKAQMYAATSASSKVSVDDPA
;
A
#
# COMPACT_ATOMS: atom_id res chain seq x y z
N MET A 1 72.47 -33.91 -112.04
CA MET A 1 71.00 -34.07 -112.14
C MET A 1 70.65 -35.45 -111.62
N SER A 2 69.52 -35.57 -110.91
CA SER A 2 68.84 -36.82 -110.53
C SER A 2 69.42 -37.65 -109.37
N ILE A 3 69.34 -37.13 -108.13
CA ILE A 3 69.34 -37.96 -106.89
C ILE A 3 67.89 -38.24 -106.42
N HIS A 4 66.89 -37.64 -107.09
CA HIS A 4 65.47 -37.80 -106.78
C HIS A 4 64.78 -38.98 -107.50
N ASP A 5 65.40 -39.57 -108.54
CA ASP A 5 64.80 -40.67 -109.30
C ASP A 5 64.97 -42.05 -108.61
N ASP A 6 66.01 -42.23 -107.77
CA ASP A 6 66.26 -43.51 -107.09
C ASP A 6 65.47 -43.69 -105.79
N LEU A 7 65.02 -42.61 -105.14
CA LEU A 7 64.23 -42.66 -103.90
C LEU A 7 62.74 -42.97 -104.12
N LEU A 8 62.22 -42.75 -105.32
CA LEU A 8 60.84 -43.10 -105.68
C LEU A 8 60.71 -44.55 -106.17
N SER A 9 61.80 -45.20 -106.61
CA SER A 9 61.82 -46.62 -106.97
C SER A 9 61.65 -47.57 -105.78
N ALA A 10 61.89 -47.07 -104.55
CA ALA A 10 61.79 -47.82 -103.29
C ALA A 10 60.46 -47.65 -102.53
N MET A 11 59.39 -47.12 -103.15
CA MET A 11 58.07 -47.10 -102.51
C MET A 11 57.48 -48.50 -102.47
N THR A 12 57.33 -49.08 -101.28
CA THR A 12 56.65 -50.37 -101.09
C THR A 12 55.15 -50.24 -101.38
N PRO A 13 54.53 -51.13 -102.18
CA PRO A 13 53.11 -51.04 -102.55
C PRO A 13 52.15 -51.44 -101.41
N TYR A 14 52.68 -51.63 -100.21
CA TYR A 14 51.95 -52.10 -99.04
C TYR A 14 51.78 -50.98 -98.03
N LEU A 15 50.56 -50.79 -97.56
CA LEU A 15 50.25 -49.99 -96.38
C LEU A 15 49.80 -50.93 -95.26
N THR A 16 50.34 -50.77 -94.06
CA THR A 16 49.91 -51.49 -92.86
C THR A 16 49.10 -50.58 -91.96
N CYS A 17 47.96 -51.06 -91.48
CA CYS A 17 47.17 -50.27 -90.55
C CYS A 17 47.63 -50.46 -89.11
N GLN A 18 47.99 -49.37 -88.43
CA GLN A 18 48.41 -49.36 -87.03
C GLN A 18 47.34 -49.88 -86.06
N ARG A 19 46.06 -49.89 -86.47
CA ARG A 19 44.93 -50.31 -85.62
C ARG A 19 44.48 -51.77 -85.83
N CYS A 20 44.48 -52.23 -87.09
CA CYS A 20 44.03 -53.57 -87.49
C CYS A 20 45.19 -54.54 -87.76
N ASN A 21 46.42 -54.02 -87.90
CA ASN A 21 47.59 -54.71 -88.46
C ASN A 21 47.34 -55.34 -89.85
N CYS A 22 46.24 -55.00 -90.53
CA CYS A 22 45.96 -55.50 -91.87
C CYS A 22 46.82 -54.75 -92.89
N VAL A 23 47.30 -55.51 -93.87
CA VAL A 23 48.02 -54.99 -95.03
C VAL A 23 47.00 -54.67 -96.12
N THR A 24 47.08 -53.46 -96.66
CA THR A 24 46.37 -53.01 -97.86
C THR A 24 47.37 -52.78 -98.98
N PHE A 25 47.05 -53.29 -100.16
CA PHE A 25 47.86 -53.09 -101.36
C PHE A 25 47.36 -51.87 -102.13
N ILE A 26 48.29 -51.06 -102.64
CA ILE A 26 48.01 -49.97 -103.55
C ILE A 26 48.75 -50.21 -104.86
N ASP A 27 48.04 -50.06 -105.97
CA ASP A 27 48.62 -50.10 -107.30
C ASP A 27 49.44 -48.81 -107.55
N LEU A 28 50.74 -48.90 -107.29
CA LEU A 28 51.68 -47.79 -107.47
C LEU A 28 51.76 -47.31 -108.92
N GLN A 29 51.47 -48.17 -109.91
CA GLN A 29 51.49 -47.74 -111.31
C GLN A 29 50.31 -46.84 -111.64
N ARG A 30 49.13 -47.11 -111.09
CA ARG A 30 47.97 -46.22 -111.23
C ARG A 30 48.20 -44.87 -110.54
N VAL A 31 48.78 -44.88 -109.35
CA VAL A 31 49.10 -43.65 -108.61
C VAL A 31 50.17 -42.84 -109.35
N ARG A 32 51.23 -43.48 -109.88
CA ARG A 32 52.27 -42.80 -110.68
C ARG A 32 51.72 -42.24 -111.99
N ARG A 33 51.00 -43.03 -112.79
CA ARG A 33 50.42 -42.56 -114.07
C ARG A 33 49.49 -41.35 -113.90
N LYS A 34 48.72 -41.29 -112.81
CA LYS A 34 47.87 -40.13 -112.49
C LYS A 34 48.64 -38.94 -111.93
N ALA A 35 49.69 -39.18 -111.13
CA ALA A 35 50.60 -38.12 -110.68
C ALA A 35 51.34 -37.49 -111.88
N ASP A 36 51.76 -38.31 -112.85
CA ASP A 36 52.38 -37.89 -114.10
C ASP A 36 51.38 -37.13 -114.99
N GLN A 37 50.11 -37.54 -115.04
CA GLN A 37 49.03 -36.81 -115.73
C GLN A 37 48.73 -35.46 -115.08
N LEU A 38 48.76 -35.37 -113.75
CA LEU A 38 48.60 -34.11 -113.00
C LEU A 38 49.81 -33.18 -113.19
N ALA A 39 51.02 -33.74 -113.24
CA ALA A 39 52.24 -32.99 -113.55
C ALA A 39 52.25 -32.48 -115.00
N ALA A 40 51.71 -33.27 -115.95
CA ALA A 40 51.55 -32.88 -117.34
C ALA A 40 50.46 -31.81 -117.55
N SER A 41 49.37 -31.84 -116.78
CA SER A 41 48.33 -30.79 -116.80
C SER A 41 48.75 -29.46 -116.16
N MET A 42 49.94 -29.39 -115.54
CA MET A 42 50.51 -28.16 -114.97
C MET A 42 51.56 -27.49 -115.86
N GLN A 43 51.70 -27.88 -117.14
CA GLN A 43 52.55 -27.14 -118.09
C GLN A 43 51.83 -25.90 -118.63
N PRO A 44 52.49 -24.72 -118.69
CA PRO A 44 51.84 -23.45 -118.99
C PRO A 44 51.79 -23.19 -120.49
N LEU A 45 50.60 -23.12 -121.08
CA LEU A 45 50.40 -22.41 -122.34
C LEU A 45 49.11 -21.59 -122.32
N ASN A 46 49.26 -20.36 -122.79
CA ASN A 46 48.29 -19.27 -122.84
C ASN A 46 47.07 -19.68 -123.66
N ASP A 47 45.87 -19.53 -123.09
CA ASP A 47 44.75 -18.78 -123.66
C ASP A 47 43.58 -18.80 -122.67
N ALA A 48 42.86 -17.68 -122.60
CA ALA A 48 41.80 -17.42 -121.65
C ALA A 48 40.49 -18.10 -122.09
N ASP A 49 39.97 -19.02 -121.27
CA ASP A 49 38.55 -19.11 -120.92
C ASP A 49 38.30 -20.19 -119.85
N GLU A 50 37.39 -19.88 -118.92
CA GLU A 50 36.74 -20.76 -117.94
C GLU A 50 37.63 -21.58 -116.97
N ARG A 51 37.97 -20.96 -115.83
CA ARG A 51 38.32 -21.68 -114.60
C ARG A 51 37.08 -22.39 -114.05
N GLU A 52 36.80 -23.60 -114.52
CA GLU A 52 36.03 -24.56 -113.73
C GLU A 52 36.93 -25.16 -112.63
N ASP A 53 36.40 -25.20 -111.41
CA ASP A 53 36.97 -25.80 -110.21
C ASP A 53 37.35 -27.28 -110.44
N THR A 54 38.52 -27.52 -111.02
CA THR A 54 39.20 -28.82 -110.99
C THR A 54 39.96 -28.93 -109.67
N MET A 55 39.21 -29.03 -108.57
CA MET A 55 39.70 -29.62 -107.34
C MET A 55 40.26 -31.01 -107.69
N PRO A 56 41.59 -31.26 -107.59
CA PRO A 56 42.15 -32.54 -107.95
C PRO A 56 41.52 -33.61 -107.06
N LEU A 57 40.79 -34.54 -107.68
CA LEU A 57 40.31 -35.77 -107.07
C LEU A 57 41.54 -36.57 -106.60
N TYR A 58 42.03 -36.28 -105.40
CA TYR A 58 42.92 -37.17 -104.69
C TYR A 58 42.21 -38.51 -104.60
N GLU A 59 42.75 -39.52 -105.29
CA GLU A 59 42.25 -40.88 -105.24
C GLU A 59 42.23 -41.32 -103.76
N GLN A 60 41.03 -41.61 -103.25
CA GLN A 60 40.86 -41.95 -101.84
C GLN A 60 41.71 -43.19 -101.54
N VAL A 61 42.72 -43.03 -100.65
CA VAL A 61 43.50 -44.15 -100.13
C VAL A 61 42.53 -45.26 -99.73
N PRO A 62 42.74 -46.52 -100.16
CA PRO A 62 41.82 -47.60 -99.83
C PRO A 62 41.68 -47.71 -98.31
N LYS A 63 40.44 -47.85 -97.83
CA LYS A 63 40.15 -48.02 -96.41
C LYS A 63 40.78 -49.33 -95.91
N CYS A 64 41.33 -49.37 -94.68
CA CYS A 64 41.78 -50.65 -94.09
C CYS A 64 40.62 -51.65 -94.15
N PRO A 65 40.80 -52.88 -94.67
CA PRO A 65 39.76 -53.91 -94.70
C PRO A 65 39.34 -54.34 -93.29
N GLY A 66 40.24 -54.19 -92.30
CA GLY A 66 39.95 -54.49 -90.90
C GLY A 66 39.19 -53.39 -90.15
N CYS A 67 39.63 -52.12 -90.22
CA CYS A 67 39.03 -51.03 -89.41
C CYS A 67 38.23 -49.98 -90.20
N GLY A 68 38.19 -50.07 -91.53
CA GLY A 68 37.43 -49.16 -92.40
C GLY A 68 37.94 -47.72 -92.44
N SER A 69 39.05 -47.40 -91.76
CA SER A 69 39.63 -46.05 -91.69
C SER A 69 40.90 -45.93 -92.51
N THR A 70 41.13 -44.75 -93.08
CA THR A 70 42.37 -44.36 -93.76
C THR A 70 43.37 -43.67 -92.83
N ARG A 71 42.94 -43.23 -91.64
CA ARG A 71 43.72 -42.38 -90.72
C ARG A 71 44.95 -43.08 -90.12
N TYR A 72 44.89 -44.39 -89.98
CA TYR A 72 45.89 -45.18 -89.25
C TYR A 72 46.75 -46.04 -90.20
N LEU A 73 46.72 -45.78 -91.50
CA LEU A 73 47.56 -46.48 -92.48
C LEU A 73 48.96 -45.87 -92.48
N ARG A 74 49.98 -46.72 -92.41
CA ARG A 74 51.38 -46.34 -92.56
C ARG A 74 51.98 -47.06 -93.76
N ALA A 75 52.87 -46.37 -94.47
CA ALA A 75 53.58 -46.96 -95.61
C ALA A 75 54.59 -48.02 -95.15
N GLY A 76 54.63 -49.15 -95.84
CA GLY A 76 55.49 -50.29 -95.53
C GLY A 76 54.76 -51.47 -94.89
N VAL A 77 55.43 -52.63 -94.92
CA VAL A 77 55.01 -53.82 -94.16
C VAL A 77 55.66 -53.74 -92.79
N VAL A 78 54.97 -53.12 -91.84
CA VAL A 78 55.40 -53.01 -90.44
C VAL A 78 54.41 -53.76 -89.57
N SER A 79 54.91 -54.60 -88.67
CA SER A 79 54.05 -55.25 -87.68
C SER A 79 53.77 -54.28 -86.54
N PHE A 80 52.50 -53.88 -86.38
CA PHE A 80 52.04 -53.09 -85.24
C PHE A 80 51.45 -53.97 -84.13
N GLN A 81 51.71 -55.28 -84.18
CA GLN A 81 51.11 -56.25 -83.27
C GLN A 81 51.45 -55.96 -81.81
N GLU A 82 52.71 -55.65 -81.50
CA GLU A 82 53.18 -55.33 -80.14
C GLU A 82 52.48 -54.08 -79.59
N GLN A 83 52.37 -53.02 -80.38
CA GLN A 83 51.69 -51.78 -79.97
C GLN A 83 50.19 -52.01 -79.72
N ILE A 84 49.54 -52.80 -80.57
CA ILE A 84 48.12 -53.16 -80.41
C ILE A 84 47.94 -54.01 -79.14
N GLU A 85 48.87 -54.92 -78.85
CA GLU A 85 48.83 -55.75 -77.64
C GLU A 85 49.11 -54.95 -76.36
N GLU A 86 50.06 -54.02 -76.39
CA GLU A 86 50.32 -53.06 -75.31
C GLU A 86 49.11 -52.17 -75.04
N GLU A 87 48.47 -51.61 -76.08
CA GLU A 87 47.25 -50.82 -75.95
C GLU A 87 46.10 -51.67 -75.37
N ARG A 88 45.95 -52.91 -75.82
CA ARG A 88 44.95 -53.85 -75.27
C ARG A 88 45.22 -54.19 -73.81
N ASN A 89 46.49 -54.40 -73.44
CA ASN A 89 46.88 -54.68 -72.06
C ASN A 89 46.70 -53.45 -71.17
N ALA A 90 47.03 -52.24 -71.66
CA ALA A 90 46.78 -50.99 -70.96
C ALA A 90 45.28 -50.75 -70.72
N ILE A 91 44.42 -51.06 -71.71
CA ILE A 91 42.95 -50.99 -71.56
C ILE A 91 42.47 -52.00 -70.51
N LYS A 92 42.93 -53.25 -70.58
CA LYS A 92 42.58 -54.28 -69.58
C LYS A 92 43.05 -53.91 -68.17
N GLU A 93 44.24 -53.36 -68.02
CA GLU A 93 44.75 -52.88 -66.73
C GLU A 93 43.95 -51.69 -66.21
N PHE A 94 43.59 -50.75 -67.08
CA PHE A 94 42.75 -49.63 -66.74
C PHE A 94 41.37 -50.11 -66.26
N GLU A 95 40.76 -51.07 -66.94
CA GLU A 95 39.49 -51.70 -66.53
C GLU A 95 39.61 -52.42 -65.18
N ARG A 96 40.70 -53.16 -64.96
CA ARG A 96 40.99 -53.81 -63.67
C ARG A 96 41.13 -52.81 -62.53
N ARG A 97 41.77 -51.65 -62.76
CA ARG A 97 41.95 -50.58 -61.75
C ARG A 97 40.72 -49.69 -61.56
N ARG A 98 39.83 -49.63 -62.56
CA ARG A 98 38.62 -48.79 -62.52
C ARG A 98 37.63 -49.22 -61.44
N VAL A 99 37.38 -50.52 -61.27
CA VAL A 99 36.44 -51.04 -60.25
C VAL A 99 36.88 -50.71 -58.82
N PRO A 100 38.13 -50.99 -58.38
CA PRO A 100 38.56 -50.62 -57.03
C PRO A 100 38.64 -49.10 -56.83
N ALA A 101 39.04 -48.34 -57.85
CA ALA A 101 39.04 -46.87 -57.79
C ALA A 101 37.62 -46.30 -57.60
N THR A 102 36.62 -46.81 -58.34
CA THR A 102 35.22 -46.40 -58.18
C THR A 102 34.65 -46.82 -56.82
N ALA A 103 34.98 -48.02 -56.33
CA ALA A 103 34.58 -48.46 -55.00
C ALA A 103 35.16 -47.55 -53.89
N LEU A 104 36.41 -47.12 -54.04
CA LEU A 104 37.05 -46.17 -53.12
C LEU A 104 36.33 -44.81 -53.16
N LEU A 105 36.04 -44.28 -54.34
CA LEU A 105 35.29 -43.03 -54.51
C LEU A 105 33.90 -43.11 -53.88
N GLN A 106 33.17 -44.22 -54.09
CA GLN A 106 31.87 -44.45 -53.48
C GLN A 106 31.95 -44.51 -51.95
N ARG A 107 33.00 -45.15 -51.39
CA ARG A 107 33.21 -45.20 -49.94
C ARG A 107 33.45 -43.82 -49.35
N ILE A 108 34.30 -43.01 -50.00
CA ILE A 108 34.56 -41.62 -49.59
C ILE A 108 33.27 -40.80 -49.68
N ALA A 109 32.53 -40.91 -50.78
CA ALA A 109 31.28 -40.19 -51.00
C ALA A 109 30.22 -40.54 -49.93
N ARG A 110 29.99 -41.84 -49.66
CA ARG A 110 29.06 -42.30 -48.62
C ARG A 110 29.50 -41.82 -47.22
N GLY A 111 30.79 -41.90 -46.90
CA GLY A 111 31.32 -41.41 -45.63
C GLY A 111 31.17 -39.89 -45.47
N PHE A 112 31.37 -39.13 -46.55
CA PHE A 112 31.15 -37.69 -46.57
C PHE A 112 29.68 -37.33 -46.36
N LEU A 113 28.76 -37.96 -47.11
CA LEU A 113 27.32 -37.76 -46.96
C LEU A 113 26.82 -38.14 -45.56
N GLY A 114 27.29 -39.27 -45.01
CA GLY A 114 26.94 -39.69 -43.65
C GLY A 114 27.39 -38.67 -42.59
N ARG A 115 28.59 -38.10 -42.71
CA ARG A 115 29.06 -37.03 -41.82
C ARG A 115 28.23 -35.74 -41.98
N LEU A 116 27.85 -35.41 -43.21
CA LEU A 116 27.02 -34.23 -43.50
C LEU A 116 25.62 -34.38 -42.89
N GLU A 117 24.98 -35.54 -43.05
CA GLU A 117 23.71 -35.86 -42.41
C GLU A 117 23.79 -35.89 -40.89
N PHE A 118 24.87 -36.48 -40.33
CA PHE A 118 25.08 -36.48 -38.89
C PHE A 118 25.16 -35.05 -38.34
N ARG A 119 25.95 -34.17 -38.98
CA ARG A 119 26.03 -32.74 -38.60
C ARG A 119 24.68 -32.06 -38.70
N ARG A 120 23.90 -32.33 -39.76
CA ARG A 120 22.54 -31.80 -39.91
C ARG A 120 21.63 -32.24 -38.77
N ARG A 121 21.58 -33.54 -38.45
CA ARG A 121 20.77 -34.09 -37.34
C ARG A 121 21.21 -33.55 -35.98
N LEU A 122 22.51 -33.37 -35.77
CA LEU A 122 23.04 -32.76 -34.55
C LEU A 122 22.50 -31.33 -34.38
N LEU A 123 22.60 -30.51 -35.43
CA LEU A 123 22.09 -29.14 -35.43
C LEU A 123 20.56 -29.08 -35.25
N GLU A 124 19.81 -29.98 -35.90
CA GLU A 124 18.36 -30.09 -35.73
C GLU A 124 17.99 -30.48 -34.30
N ARG A 125 18.68 -31.45 -33.70
CA ARG A 125 18.51 -31.85 -32.30
C ARG A 125 18.83 -30.70 -31.34
N GLU A 126 19.93 -29.98 -31.56
CA GLU A 126 20.27 -28.80 -30.76
C GLU A 126 19.20 -27.71 -30.87
N ARG A 127 18.72 -27.42 -32.08
CA ARG A 127 17.62 -26.45 -32.29
C ARG A 127 16.35 -26.88 -31.57
N TYR A 128 16.01 -28.17 -31.62
CA TYR A 128 14.86 -28.74 -30.92
C TYR A 128 15.00 -28.63 -29.39
N LEU A 129 16.16 -29.02 -28.84
CA LEU A 129 16.46 -28.88 -27.42
C LEU A 129 16.42 -27.41 -26.96
N ARG A 130 16.95 -26.48 -27.77
CA ARG A 130 16.85 -25.03 -27.49
C ARG A 130 15.40 -24.57 -27.43
N LYS A 131 14.52 -25.07 -28.30
CA LYS A 131 13.08 -24.75 -28.26
C LYS A 131 12.42 -25.30 -26.99
N ILE A 132 12.69 -26.56 -26.63
CA ILE A 132 12.18 -27.18 -25.39
C ILE A 132 12.68 -26.42 -24.17
N ASN A 133 13.98 -26.17 -24.07
CA ASN A 133 14.58 -25.49 -22.92
C ASN A 133 14.02 -24.07 -22.78
N ARG A 134 13.85 -23.33 -23.89
CA ARG A 134 13.18 -22.01 -23.86
C ARG A 134 11.74 -22.11 -23.36
N ALA A 135 10.98 -23.10 -23.82
CA ALA A 135 9.60 -23.32 -23.36
C ALA A 135 9.56 -23.70 -21.87
N ALA A 136 10.40 -24.63 -21.44
CA ALA A 136 10.54 -25.05 -20.05
C ALA A 136 10.90 -23.88 -19.14
N THR A 137 11.89 -23.06 -19.53
CA THR A 137 12.27 -21.85 -18.77
C THR A 137 11.09 -20.88 -18.66
N ARG A 138 10.31 -20.65 -19.73
CA ARG A 138 9.11 -19.79 -19.69
C ARG A 138 8.02 -20.34 -18.76
N ILE A 139 7.79 -21.65 -18.77
CA ILE A 139 6.82 -22.30 -17.88
C ILE A 139 7.30 -22.20 -16.42
N GLN A 140 8.56 -22.55 -16.16
CA GLN A 140 9.16 -22.51 -14.83
C GLN A 140 9.15 -21.09 -14.25
N THR A 141 9.53 -20.07 -15.02
CA THR A 141 9.49 -18.67 -14.54
C THR A 141 8.07 -18.23 -14.21
N ARG A 142 7.08 -18.60 -15.05
CA ARG A 142 5.66 -18.32 -14.76
C ARG A 142 5.19 -19.00 -13.49
N VAL A 143 5.50 -20.28 -13.29
CA VAL A 143 5.13 -21.04 -12.09
C VAL A 143 5.80 -20.46 -10.85
N ARG A 144 7.11 -20.18 -10.88
CA ARG A 144 7.84 -19.53 -9.78
C ARG A 144 7.22 -18.17 -9.43
N GLY A 145 6.89 -17.37 -10.45
CA GLY A 145 6.20 -16.09 -10.26
C GLY A 145 4.81 -16.21 -9.65
N MET A 146 4.00 -17.18 -10.08
CA MET A 146 2.70 -17.46 -9.48
C MET A 146 2.83 -17.88 -8.01
N GLN A 147 3.77 -18.78 -7.70
CA GLN A 147 4.03 -19.23 -6.33
C GLN A 147 4.51 -18.08 -5.43
N ALA A 148 5.38 -17.20 -5.93
CA ALA A 148 5.87 -16.04 -5.18
C ALA A 148 4.75 -15.04 -4.87
N ARG A 149 3.89 -14.72 -5.84
CA ARG A 149 2.71 -13.85 -5.64
C ARG A 149 1.73 -14.46 -4.65
N ARG A 150 1.44 -15.75 -4.79
CA ARG A 150 0.56 -16.46 -3.85
C ARG A 150 1.12 -16.42 -2.44
N ARG A 151 2.43 -16.68 -2.29
CA ARG A 151 3.13 -16.58 -1.00
C ARG A 151 3.01 -15.19 -0.38
N SER A 152 3.28 -14.12 -1.13
CA SER A 152 3.22 -12.76 -0.59
C SER A 152 1.81 -12.34 -0.16
N VAL A 153 0.78 -12.77 -0.89
CA VAL A 153 -0.63 -12.56 -0.52
C VAL A 153 -0.94 -13.29 0.80
N ILE A 154 -0.55 -14.55 0.92
CA ILE A 154 -0.79 -15.34 2.15
C ILE A 154 -0.04 -14.75 3.34
N GLU A 155 1.23 -14.37 3.19
CA GLU A 155 2.00 -13.71 4.26
C GLU A 155 1.40 -12.36 4.66
N ARG A 156 0.82 -11.61 3.72
CA ARG A 156 0.06 -10.39 4.04
C ARG A 156 -1.19 -10.72 4.86
N CYS A 157 -1.95 -11.74 4.44
CA CYS A 157 -3.13 -12.23 5.16
C CYS A 157 -2.80 -12.68 6.58
N LEU A 158 -1.72 -13.45 6.76
CA LEU A 158 -1.23 -13.88 8.07
C LEU A 158 -0.85 -12.70 8.97
N ARG A 159 -0.19 -11.67 8.41
CA ARG A 159 0.11 -10.44 9.17
C ARG A 159 -1.17 -9.74 9.63
N ILE A 160 -2.18 -9.64 8.77
CA ILE A 160 -3.47 -9.07 9.16
C ILE A 160 -4.06 -9.86 10.32
N ILE A 161 -4.12 -11.19 10.22
CA ILE A 161 -4.66 -12.04 11.28
C ILE A 161 -3.87 -11.88 12.59
N ARG A 162 -2.52 -11.82 12.52
CA ARG A 162 -1.65 -11.66 13.69
C ARG A 162 -1.91 -10.38 14.48
N PHE A 163 -2.19 -9.27 13.80
CA PHE A 163 -2.40 -7.96 14.44
C PHE A 163 -3.86 -7.66 14.77
N MET A 164 -4.77 -8.58 14.47
CA MET A 164 -6.20 -8.38 14.69
C MET A 164 -6.61 -8.62 16.14
N ALA A 165 -7.66 -7.90 16.56
CA ALA A 165 -8.20 -8.05 17.90
C ALA A 165 -8.71 -9.49 18.12
N PRO A 166 -8.42 -10.13 19.27
CA PRO A 166 -8.84 -11.52 19.55
C PRO A 166 -10.36 -11.75 19.44
N GLN A 167 -11.16 -10.73 19.75
CA GLN A 167 -12.62 -10.78 19.63
C GLN A 167 -13.10 -10.84 18.17
N ILE A 168 -12.37 -10.19 17.25
CA ILE A 168 -12.67 -10.25 15.81
C ILE A 168 -12.22 -11.60 15.25
N LEU A 169 -11.06 -12.09 15.70
CA LEU A 169 -10.56 -13.39 15.28
C LEU A 169 -11.47 -14.53 15.76
N SER A 170 -11.86 -14.56 17.03
CA SER A 170 -12.83 -15.54 17.56
C SER A 170 -14.16 -15.52 16.80
N TYR A 171 -14.67 -14.33 16.45
CA TYR A 171 -15.84 -14.21 15.58
C TYR A 171 -15.62 -14.79 14.18
N ALA A 172 -14.43 -14.60 13.60
CA ALA A 172 -14.10 -15.14 12.28
C ALA A 172 -13.95 -16.67 12.28
N LEU A 173 -13.48 -17.24 13.40
CA LEU A 173 -13.29 -18.67 13.59
C LEU A 173 -14.59 -19.42 13.94
N ALA A 174 -15.59 -18.72 14.48
CA ALA A 174 -16.88 -19.32 14.79
C ALA A 174 -17.53 -19.97 13.55
N ALA A 175 -17.96 -21.22 13.71
CA ALA A 175 -18.65 -21.98 12.67
C ALA A 175 -20.01 -21.35 12.34
N ARG A 176 -20.34 -21.28 11.05
CA ARG A 176 -21.60 -20.74 10.55
C ARG A 176 -22.12 -21.62 9.42
N ALA A 177 -23.43 -21.85 9.39
CA ALA A 177 -24.05 -22.70 8.37
C ALA A 177 -23.82 -22.20 6.93
N ASN A 178 -23.73 -20.88 6.74
CA ASN A 178 -23.62 -20.26 5.41
C ASN A 178 -22.17 -20.03 4.93
N GLU A 179 -21.16 -20.39 5.72
CA GLU A 179 -19.76 -20.15 5.37
C GLU A 179 -18.95 -21.45 5.43
N PRO A 180 -17.91 -21.62 4.58
CA PRO A 180 -17.13 -22.85 4.54
C PRO A 180 -16.48 -23.15 5.89
N PRO A 181 -16.31 -24.42 6.29
CA PRO A 181 -15.62 -24.74 7.54
C PRO A 181 -14.18 -24.23 7.49
N VAL A 182 -13.72 -23.66 8.60
CA VAL A 182 -12.41 -23.06 8.78
C VAL A 182 -11.78 -23.70 10.00
N PHE A 183 -10.47 -23.97 9.95
CA PHE A 183 -9.71 -24.48 11.08
C PHE A 183 -8.67 -23.49 11.54
N TRP A 184 -8.27 -23.57 12.80
CA TRP A 184 -7.23 -22.73 13.38
C TRP A 184 -6.40 -23.52 14.38
N TYR A 185 -5.15 -23.09 14.55
CA TYR A 185 -4.21 -23.73 15.46
C TYR A 185 -4.37 -23.14 16.86
N THR A 186 -4.40 -24.00 17.88
CA THR A 186 -4.52 -23.60 19.29
C THR A 186 -3.16 -23.38 19.93
N ASN A 187 -2.15 -24.15 19.53
CA ASN A 187 -0.81 -24.09 20.09
C ASN A 187 -0.07 -22.80 19.67
N THR A 188 0.36 -22.01 20.65
CA THR A 188 1.03 -20.71 20.46
C THR A 188 2.42 -20.85 19.83
N ALA A 189 3.17 -21.90 20.18
CA ALA A 189 4.50 -22.15 19.62
C ALA A 189 4.41 -22.49 18.12
N GLU A 190 3.47 -23.34 17.76
CA GLU A 190 3.16 -23.68 16.36
C GLU A 190 2.69 -22.46 15.58
N LEU A 191 1.84 -21.62 16.18
CA LEU A 191 1.41 -20.35 15.61
C LEU A 191 2.58 -19.41 15.35
N GLY A 192 3.58 -19.38 16.23
CA GLY A 192 4.82 -18.62 16.03
C GLY A 192 5.55 -19.05 14.75
N VAL A 193 5.74 -20.36 14.57
CA VAL A 193 6.35 -20.93 13.35
C VAL A 193 5.48 -20.67 12.13
N PHE A 194 4.16 -20.80 12.25
CA PHE A 194 3.21 -20.57 11.18
C PHE A 194 3.22 -19.13 10.67
N TYR A 195 3.30 -18.14 11.57
CA TYR A 195 3.42 -16.73 11.20
C TYR A 195 4.77 -16.36 10.59
N TRP A 196 5.85 -17.02 11.02
CA TRP A 196 7.18 -16.82 10.45
C TRP A 196 7.28 -17.41 9.04
N ASN A 197 6.91 -18.69 8.89
CA ASN A 197 6.96 -19.39 7.62
C ASN A 197 5.93 -20.54 7.59
N TYR A 198 4.73 -20.24 7.09
CA TYR A 198 3.65 -21.22 6.99
C TYR A 198 3.98 -22.43 6.10
N ARG A 199 4.85 -22.29 5.10
CA ARG A 199 5.26 -23.42 4.24
C ARG A 199 6.17 -24.39 4.99
N GLU A 200 7.04 -23.85 5.83
CA GLU A 200 7.89 -24.66 6.72
C GLU A 200 7.03 -25.42 7.72
N TYR A 201 6.04 -24.74 8.31
CA TYR A 201 5.07 -25.38 9.20
C TYR A 201 4.33 -26.53 8.52
N VAL A 202 3.81 -26.32 7.30
CA VAL A 202 3.11 -27.39 6.55
C VAL A 202 4.05 -28.55 6.20
N ARG A 203 5.32 -28.27 5.88
CA ARG A 203 6.33 -29.32 5.66
C ARG A 203 6.60 -30.13 6.93
N ARG A 204 6.78 -29.47 8.08
CA ARG A 204 6.98 -30.13 9.39
C ARG A 204 5.76 -30.94 9.84
N SER A 205 4.56 -30.48 9.48
CA SER A 205 3.30 -31.16 9.76
C SER A 205 3.03 -32.36 8.83
N GLY A 206 4.01 -32.76 8.00
CA GLY A 206 3.86 -33.87 7.05
C GLY A 206 2.83 -33.61 5.95
N GLY A 207 2.51 -32.34 5.65
CA GLY A 207 1.52 -31.98 4.63
C GLY A 207 0.06 -32.26 5.01
N ARG A 208 -0.22 -32.47 6.30
CA ARG A 208 -1.58 -32.63 6.83
C ARG A 208 -1.92 -31.42 7.73
N PRO A 209 -2.81 -30.50 7.32
CA PRO A 209 -3.51 -30.40 6.04
C PRO A 209 -2.64 -29.92 4.87
N THR A 210 -3.10 -30.18 3.63
CA THR A 210 -2.34 -29.84 2.42
C THR A 210 -2.12 -28.33 2.29
N LEU A 211 -1.02 -27.94 1.65
CA LEU A 211 -0.65 -26.52 1.49
C LEU A 211 -1.78 -25.69 0.88
N ILE A 212 -2.47 -26.23 -0.14
CA ILE A 212 -3.58 -25.55 -0.81
C ILE A 212 -4.74 -25.32 0.16
N LYS A 213 -5.08 -26.32 0.99
CA LYS A 213 -6.13 -26.19 2.01
C LYS A 213 -5.75 -25.13 3.04
N VAL A 214 -4.51 -25.13 3.51
CA VAL A 214 -3.99 -24.12 4.46
C VAL A 214 -4.06 -22.71 3.88
N GLU A 215 -3.59 -22.52 2.65
CA GLU A 215 -3.61 -21.20 2.00
C GLU A 215 -5.04 -20.70 1.78
N ASN A 216 -5.95 -21.57 1.32
CA ASN A 216 -7.37 -21.22 1.14
C ASN A 216 -8.05 -20.88 2.48
N ASN A 217 -7.72 -21.64 3.53
CA ASN A 217 -8.23 -21.40 4.88
C ASN A 217 -7.77 -20.03 5.42
N VAL A 218 -6.50 -19.69 5.25
CA VAL A 218 -5.95 -18.37 5.64
C VAL A 218 -6.63 -17.22 4.88
N LEU A 219 -6.86 -17.39 3.58
CA LEU A 219 -7.60 -16.41 2.77
C LEU A 219 -9.05 -16.24 3.26
N GLU A 220 -9.71 -17.34 3.65
CA GLU A 220 -11.06 -17.29 4.17
C GLU A 220 -11.14 -16.59 5.53
N ILE A 221 -10.26 -16.94 6.47
CA ILE A 221 -10.17 -16.28 7.78
C ILE A 221 -9.95 -14.78 7.59
N SER A 222 -8.99 -14.40 6.75
CA SER A 222 -8.69 -12.99 6.49
C SER A 222 -9.90 -12.24 5.92
N ARG A 223 -10.64 -12.87 4.99
CA ARG A 223 -11.87 -12.29 4.45
C ARG A 223 -12.93 -12.09 5.53
N ARG A 224 -13.12 -13.04 6.44
CA ARG A 224 -14.09 -12.92 7.55
C ARG A 224 -13.70 -11.85 8.56
N VAL A 225 -12.42 -11.82 8.93
CA VAL A 225 -11.83 -10.83 9.83
C VAL A 225 -12.06 -9.41 9.28
N LEU A 226 -11.70 -9.16 8.01
CA LEU A 226 -11.90 -7.87 7.38
C LEU A 226 -13.38 -7.51 7.21
N ARG A 227 -14.24 -8.47 6.82
CA ARG A 227 -15.69 -8.25 6.74
C ARG A 227 -16.27 -7.82 8.10
N ARG A 228 -15.84 -8.47 9.18
CA ARG A 228 -16.28 -8.12 10.54
C ARG A 228 -15.77 -6.75 10.96
N GLU A 229 -14.50 -6.46 10.71
CA GLU A 229 -13.92 -5.14 10.98
C GLU A 229 -14.70 -4.04 10.26
N TYR A 230 -14.92 -4.18 8.96
CA TYR A 230 -15.69 -3.20 8.18
C TYR A 230 -17.10 -3.02 8.71
N ALA A 231 -17.80 -4.10 9.07
CA ALA A 231 -19.14 -3.99 9.66
C ALA A 231 -19.14 -3.19 10.98
N LEU A 232 -18.14 -3.40 11.85
CA LEU A 232 -18.00 -2.67 13.11
C LEU A 232 -17.64 -1.19 12.87
N VAL A 233 -16.68 -0.93 11.98
CA VAL A 233 -16.29 0.43 11.59
C VAL A 233 -17.48 1.19 11.00
N SER A 234 -18.25 0.56 10.11
CA SER A 234 -19.46 1.17 9.54
C SER A 234 -20.49 1.53 10.61
N ARG A 235 -20.70 0.69 11.63
CA ARG A 235 -21.60 1.01 12.75
C ARG A 235 -21.10 2.19 13.57
N ILE A 236 -19.80 2.23 13.88
CA ILE A 236 -19.18 3.35 14.62
C ILE A 236 -19.34 4.64 13.81
N GLN A 237 -19.04 4.60 12.51
CA GLN A 237 -19.17 5.76 11.64
C GLN A 237 -20.62 6.23 11.51
N ALA A 238 -21.60 5.32 11.40
CA ALA A 238 -23.02 5.68 11.35
C ALA A 238 -23.46 6.38 12.63
N ARG A 239 -23.08 5.86 13.80
CA ARG A 239 -23.36 6.49 15.10
C ARG A 239 -22.70 7.86 15.23
N TRP A 240 -21.44 7.97 14.80
CA TRP A 240 -20.69 9.23 14.82
C TRP A 240 -21.32 10.29 13.92
N ARG A 241 -21.74 9.92 12.70
CA ARG A 241 -22.48 10.83 11.80
C ARG A 241 -23.78 11.28 12.45
N GLY A 242 -24.53 10.37 13.06
CA GLY A 242 -25.76 10.70 13.79
C GLY A 242 -25.54 11.70 14.94
N LEU A 243 -24.51 11.50 15.77
CA LEU A 243 -24.15 12.43 16.85
C LEU A 243 -23.75 13.80 16.30
N THR A 244 -22.93 13.81 15.25
CA THR A 244 -22.46 15.04 14.59
C THR A 244 -23.64 15.85 14.05
N THR A 245 -24.56 15.21 13.32
CA THR A 245 -25.77 15.87 12.79
C THR A 245 -26.65 16.41 13.93
N ARG A 246 -26.80 15.68 15.04
CA ARG A 246 -27.57 16.16 16.20
C ARG A 246 -26.94 17.41 16.83
N MET A 247 -25.62 17.45 16.97
CA MET A 247 -24.92 18.64 17.49
C MET A 247 -25.12 19.85 16.57
N VAL A 248 -24.91 19.67 15.27
CA VAL A 248 -25.12 20.73 14.26
C VAL A 248 -26.58 21.22 14.26
N PHE A 249 -27.54 20.29 14.32
CA PHE A 249 -28.96 20.65 14.31
C PHE A 249 -29.41 21.38 15.58
N ARG A 250 -28.86 21.01 16.75
CA ARG A 250 -29.14 21.73 18.01
C ARG A 250 -28.65 23.17 17.94
N GLU A 251 -27.44 23.38 17.42
CA GLU A 251 -26.89 24.74 17.26
C GLU A 251 -27.70 25.54 16.23
N PHE A 252 -28.07 24.92 15.11
CA PHE A 252 -28.97 25.56 14.13
C PHE A 252 -30.33 25.95 14.74
N LYS A 253 -30.95 25.07 15.53
CA LYS A 253 -32.20 25.39 16.25
C LYS A 253 -32.03 26.54 17.23
N ARG A 254 -30.90 26.60 17.95
CA ARG A 254 -30.57 27.71 18.86
C ARG A 254 -30.47 29.03 18.09
N GLN A 255 -29.74 29.06 16.98
CA GLN A 255 -29.63 30.24 16.12
C GLN A 255 -30.99 30.68 15.55
N LYS A 256 -31.81 29.73 15.09
CA LYS A 256 -33.18 30.01 14.62
C LYS A 256 -34.06 30.57 15.74
N GLY A 257 -33.93 30.05 16.96
CA GLY A 257 -34.63 30.56 18.15
C GLY A 257 -34.20 31.98 18.50
N TRP A 258 -32.90 32.25 18.48
CA TRP A 258 -32.36 33.59 18.69
C TRP A 258 -32.90 34.59 17.66
N LEU A 259 -32.88 34.23 16.37
CA LEU A 259 -33.45 35.08 15.30
C LEU A 259 -34.94 35.37 15.51
N LYS A 260 -35.74 34.35 15.91
CA LYS A 260 -37.15 34.56 16.25
C LYS A 260 -37.32 35.49 17.44
N GLY A 261 -36.49 35.34 18.48
CA GLY A 261 -36.48 36.23 19.64
C GLY A 261 -36.17 37.68 19.25
N THR A 262 -35.17 37.89 18.40
CA THR A 262 -34.84 39.23 17.87
C THR A 262 -36.01 39.83 17.09
N ARG A 263 -36.69 39.04 16.25
CA ARG A 263 -37.87 39.49 15.49
C ARG A 263 -39.09 39.80 16.37
N GLN A 264 -39.30 39.04 17.44
CA GLN A 264 -40.45 39.21 18.34
C GLN A 264 -40.21 40.24 19.45
N SER A 265 -38.94 40.57 19.73
CA SER A 265 -38.55 41.51 20.79
C SER A 265 -39.27 42.86 20.72
N PRO A 266 -39.42 43.53 19.56
CA PRO A 266 -40.19 44.78 19.48
C PRO A 266 -41.65 44.61 19.87
N ALA A 267 -42.32 43.56 19.39
CA ALA A 267 -43.72 43.28 19.71
C ALA A 267 -43.92 43.04 21.21
N VAL A 268 -43.03 42.28 21.85
CA VAL A 268 -43.08 42.04 23.30
C VAL A 268 -42.84 43.33 24.10
N LYS A 269 -41.92 44.21 23.65
CA LYS A 269 -41.69 45.51 24.29
C LYS A 269 -42.94 46.40 24.23
N ILE A 270 -43.59 46.47 23.07
CA ILE A 270 -44.86 47.21 22.90
C ILE A 270 -45.93 46.62 23.83
N GLN A 271 -46.11 45.30 23.83
CA GLN A 271 -47.07 44.63 24.70
C GLN A 271 -46.80 44.89 26.19
N ARG A 272 -45.53 44.91 26.63
CA ARG A 272 -45.16 45.24 28.01
C ARG A 272 -45.54 46.67 28.36
N LEU A 273 -45.27 47.64 27.49
CA LEU A 273 -45.64 49.03 27.70
C LEU A 273 -47.15 49.20 27.83
N VAL A 274 -47.91 48.58 26.92
CA VAL A 274 -49.38 48.61 26.93
C VAL A 274 -49.95 47.98 28.20
N ARG A 275 -49.48 46.78 28.58
CA ARG A 275 -49.92 46.12 29.81
C ARG A 275 -49.56 46.91 31.06
N GLY A 276 -48.37 47.51 31.08
CA GLY A 276 -47.93 48.38 32.16
C GLY A 276 -48.78 49.64 32.29
N ASP A 277 -49.14 50.27 31.18
CA ASP A 277 -50.04 51.43 31.18
C ASP A 277 -51.44 51.06 31.68
N ALA A 278 -52.01 49.97 31.17
CA ALA A 278 -53.31 49.46 31.62
C ALA A 278 -53.32 49.12 33.13
N SER A 279 -52.22 48.61 33.68
CA SER A 279 -52.08 48.38 35.12
C SER A 279 -52.00 49.70 35.89
N ARG A 280 -51.21 50.67 35.43
CA ARG A 280 -51.10 51.99 36.09
C ARG A 280 -52.42 52.74 36.11
N ARG A 281 -53.19 52.70 35.02
CA ARG A 281 -54.56 53.27 34.98
C ARG A 281 -55.46 52.65 36.04
N ARG A 282 -55.45 51.31 36.16
CA ARG A 282 -56.20 50.59 37.20
C ARG A 282 -55.77 50.99 38.62
N CYS A 283 -54.47 51.03 38.90
CA CYS A 283 -53.98 51.45 40.22
C CYS A 283 -54.33 52.89 40.56
N ARG A 284 -54.25 53.82 39.59
CA ARG A 284 -54.67 55.22 39.77
C ARG A 284 -56.17 55.33 40.05
N ALA A 285 -57.00 54.54 39.35
CA ALA A 285 -58.44 54.52 39.58
C ALA A 285 -58.82 53.96 40.97
N LEU A 286 -58.04 53.01 41.48
CA LEU A 286 -58.19 52.44 42.83
C LEU A 286 -57.50 53.27 43.92
N GLN A 287 -56.81 54.35 43.55
CA GLN A 287 -56.10 55.19 44.51
C GLN A 287 -57.11 56.07 45.24
N VAL A 288 -57.68 55.51 46.30
CA VAL A 288 -58.62 56.16 47.19
C VAL A 288 -57.87 57.24 48.00
N THR A 289 -58.21 58.51 47.77
CA THR A 289 -57.73 59.68 48.50
C THR A 289 -58.37 59.81 49.89
N ILE A 290 -58.35 58.74 50.71
CA ILE A 290 -58.89 58.80 52.08
C ILE A 290 -57.77 59.09 53.08
N LYS A 291 -58.05 60.06 53.97
CA LYS A 291 -57.15 60.62 54.98
C LYS A 291 -56.69 59.55 55.99
N TYR A 292 -55.53 58.96 55.73
CA TYR A 292 -54.75 58.05 56.60
C TYR A 292 -54.31 58.54 58.00
N PRO A 293 -54.28 59.84 58.37
CA PRO A 293 -53.73 60.27 59.66
C PRO A 293 -54.54 59.81 60.88
N THR A 294 -55.88 59.91 60.82
CA THR A 294 -56.77 59.69 61.97
C THR A 294 -56.81 58.22 62.40
N GLN A 295 -56.81 57.29 61.44
CA GLN A 295 -56.75 55.85 61.71
C GLN A 295 -55.40 55.43 62.31
N ARG A 296 -54.30 56.08 61.88
CA ARG A 296 -52.96 55.80 62.40
C ARG A 296 -52.76 56.33 63.82
N GLU A 297 -53.46 57.41 64.18
CA GLU A 297 -53.49 57.92 65.56
C GLU A 297 -54.34 57.04 66.48
N ALA A 298 -55.51 56.56 66.00
CA ALA A 298 -56.33 55.62 66.75
C ALA A 298 -55.57 54.33 67.09
N TYR A 299 -54.85 53.77 66.12
CA TYR A 299 -54.01 52.58 66.33
C TYR A 299 -52.88 52.83 67.34
N ARG A 300 -52.23 54.00 67.28
CA ARG A 300 -51.17 54.36 68.25
C ARG A 300 -51.71 54.47 69.68
N ARG A 301 -52.92 55.03 69.86
CA ARG A 301 -53.57 55.11 71.18
C ARG A 301 -53.94 53.74 71.73
N GLU A 302 -54.43 52.84 70.89
CA GLU A 302 -54.78 51.47 71.30
C GLU A 302 -53.55 50.68 71.79
N MET A 303 -52.43 50.79 71.07
CA MET A 303 -51.19 50.11 71.45
C MET A 303 -50.62 50.65 72.78
N ALA A 304 -50.67 51.96 73.00
CA ALA A 304 -50.23 52.57 74.26
C ALA A 304 -51.08 52.14 75.46
N ALA A 305 -52.40 52.00 75.28
CA ALA A 305 -53.31 51.53 76.32
C ALA A 305 -53.00 50.08 76.75
N ARG A 306 -52.70 49.19 75.79
CA ARG A 306 -52.30 47.80 76.10
C ARG A 306 -50.98 47.73 76.88
N GLU A 307 -50.02 48.58 76.53
CA GLU A 307 -48.73 48.63 77.24
C GLU A 307 -48.90 49.09 78.71
N GLN A 308 -49.77 50.07 78.96
CA GLN A 308 -50.09 50.51 80.31
C GLN A 308 -50.76 49.41 81.15
N GLN A 309 -51.70 48.67 80.56
CA GLN A 309 -52.34 47.52 81.22
C GLN A 309 -51.33 46.43 81.59
N ALA A 310 -50.40 46.11 80.68
CA ALA A 310 -49.34 45.14 80.95
C ALA A 310 -48.41 45.58 82.10
N LYS A 311 -48.03 46.86 82.14
CA LYS A 311 -47.23 47.43 83.24
C LYS A 311 -47.94 47.35 84.59
N ALA A 312 -49.25 47.62 84.62
CA ALA A 312 -50.06 47.54 85.84
C ALA A 312 -50.16 46.11 86.38
N LEU A 313 -50.33 45.11 85.50
CA LEU A 313 -50.34 43.70 85.89
C LEU A 313 -48.98 43.25 86.44
N ALA A 314 -47.88 43.58 85.76
CA ALA A 314 -46.54 43.26 86.22
C ALA A 314 -46.21 43.90 87.59
N PHE A 315 -46.70 45.11 87.85
CA PHE A 315 -46.56 45.76 89.15
C PHE A 315 -47.32 45.01 90.26
N ARG A 316 -48.57 44.61 89.99
CA ARG A 316 -49.39 43.83 90.93
C ARG A 316 -48.74 42.49 91.27
N GLU A 317 -48.17 41.80 90.29
CA GLU A 317 -47.47 40.53 90.50
C GLU A 317 -46.23 40.70 91.39
N ARG A 318 -45.42 41.74 91.17
CA ARG A 318 -44.27 42.07 92.04
C ARG A 318 -44.69 42.36 93.47
N LEU A 319 -45.79 43.08 93.66
CA LEU A 319 -46.37 43.35 94.99
C LEU A 319 -46.77 42.05 95.70
N MET A 320 -47.48 41.15 95.00
CA MET A 320 -47.87 39.86 95.54
C MET A 320 -46.67 38.96 95.86
N ALA A 321 -45.61 39.01 95.05
CA ALA A 321 -44.37 38.28 95.30
C ALA A 321 -43.66 38.77 96.58
N LYS A 322 -43.55 40.10 96.77
CA LYS A 322 -43.01 40.69 98.01
C LYS A 322 -43.84 40.30 99.23
N TYR A 323 -45.16 40.30 99.12
CA TYR A 323 -46.05 39.91 100.21
C TYR A 323 -45.87 38.44 100.60
N LYS A 324 -45.75 37.54 99.61
CA LYS A 324 -45.46 36.12 99.82
C LYS A 324 -44.10 35.90 100.49
N GLN A 325 -43.06 36.63 100.08
CA GLN A 325 -41.75 36.59 100.71
C GLN A 325 -41.81 37.06 102.17
N GLN A 326 -42.44 38.20 102.46
CA GLN A 326 -42.61 38.67 103.84
C GLN A 326 -43.37 37.67 104.72
N PHE A 327 -44.41 37.03 104.17
CA PHE A 327 -45.15 35.98 104.88
C PHE A 327 -44.27 34.76 105.18
N GLN A 328 -43.46 34.30 104.22
CA GLN A 328 -42.50 33.21 104.41
C GLN A 328 -41.44 33.56 105.46
N ILE A 329 -40.87 34.77 105.40
CA ILE A 329 -39.92 35.27 106.40
C ILE A 329 -40.58 35.21 107.77
N LYS A 330 -41.73 35.87 107.99
CA LYS A 330 -42.46 35.85 109.28
C LYS A 330 -42.74 34.43 109.79
N ARG A 331 -43.08 33.49 108.90
CA ARG A 331 -43.29 32.08 109.25
C ARG A 331 -41.99 31.43 109.72
N THR A 332 -40.89 31.63 108.98
CA THR A 332 -39.57 31.09 109.36
C THR A 332 -39.02 31.72 110.64
N THR A 333 -39.17 33.04 110.84
CA THR A 333 -38.74 33.71 112.08
C THR A 333 -39.52 33.18 113.29
N ARG A 334 -40.83 32.92 113.14
CA ARG A 334 -41.64 32.29 114.21
C ARG A 334 -41.15 30.89 114.57
N MET A 335 -40.72 30.09 113.58
CA MET A 335 -40.17 28.75 113.85
C MET A 335 -38.79 28.82 114.54
N ILE A 336 -37.95 29.80 114.17
CA ILE A 336 -36.63 30.01 114.79
C ILE A 336 -36.77 30.52 116.24
N VAL A 337 -37.70 31.45 116.51
CA VAL A 337 -37.96 31.98 117.86
C VAL A 337 -38.57 30.92 118.80
N GLN A 338 -39.23 29.89 118.27
CA GLN A 338 -39.71 28.75 119.08
C GLN A 338 -38.59 27.80 119.53
N GLN A 339 -37.45 27.77 118.83
CA GLN A 339 -36.32 26.87 119.16
C GLN A 339 -35.26 27.51 120.08
N VAL A 340 -35.36 28.81 120.37
CA VAL A 340 -34.47 29.49 121.34
C VAL A 340 -35.29 29.92 122.55
N LYS A 341 -35.56 28.98 123.46
CA LYS A 341 -35.92 29.25 124.86
C LYS A 341 -34.78 28.77 125.76
N LEU A 342 -33.86 29.67 126.07
CA LEU A 342 -33.02 29.64 127.28
C LEU A 342 -33.50 30.74 128.24
N PRO A 343 -33.36 30.55 129.56
CA PRO A 343 -34.18 31.22 130.57
C PRO A 343 -33.69 32.63 130.90
N LYS A 344 -34.66 33.52 131.18
CA LYS A 344 -34.46 34.87 131.72
C LYS A 344 -33.72 34.82 133.06
N PRO A 345 -32.99 35.90 133.39
CA PRO A 345 -33.45 36.72 134.50
C PRO A 345 -33.35 38.24 134.28
N PHE A 346 -34.33 38.93 134.88
CA PHE A 346 -34.32 40.26 135.54
C PHE A 346 -33.57 41.46 134.95
N GLY A 347 -34.30 42.59 134.89
CA GLY A 347 -33.77 43.86 135.41
C GLY A 347 -33.92 45.10 134.53
N VAL A 348 -34.70 46.06 135.05
CA VAL A 348 -34.45 47.51 135.08
C VAL A 348 -34.67 48.35 133.80
N GLU A 349 -35.66 49.23 133.96
CA GLU A 349 -35.83 50.64 133.56
C GLU A 349 -34.97 51.29 132.46
N SER A 350 -35.70 52.10 131.69
CA SER A 350 -35.41 53.50 131.31
C SER A 350 -34.64 53.80 130.00
N ILE A 351 -35.07 54.96 129.46
CA ILE A 351 -34.37 55.93 128.62
C ILE A 351 -34.70 55.97 127.12
N GLU A 352 -35.03 57.21 126.75
CA GLU A 352 -35.27 57.87 125.47
C GLU A 352 -34.09 57.68 124.50
N GLU A 353 -34.34 57.84 123.20
CA GLU A 353 -33.64 58.81 122.35
C GLU A 353 -34.09 58.66 120.89
N ASP A 354 -34.41 59.81 120.31
CA ASP A 354 -34.41 60.08 118.87
C ASP A 354 -33.02 59.83 118.29
N ASP A 355 -32.92 59.32 117.04
CA ASP A 355 -31.82 59.75 116.17
C ASP A 355 -32.18 59.58 114.68
N ASP A 356 -32.04 60.70 113.98
CA ASP A 356 -32.02 60.83 112.53
C ASP A 356 -30.77 60.15 111.95
N GLY A 357 -30.82 59.67 110.71
CA GLY A 357 -29.67 58.93 110.17
C GLY A 357 -29.72 58.61 108.69
N ASP A 358 -29.80 59.67 107.90
CA ASP A 358 -29.38 59.80 106.50
C ASP A 358 -28.28 58.81 106.06
N LEU A 359 -28.53 58.00 105.01
CA LEU A 359 -27.47 57.53 104.11
C LEU A 359 -28.04 57.30 102.70
N GLY A 360 -27.82 58.34 101.88
CA GLY A 360 -27.79 58.27 100.43
C GLY A 360 -26.61 57.43 99.88
N PRO A 361 -26.29 57.58 98.58
CA PRO A 361 -26.11 56.44 97.68
C PRO A 361 -24.65 56.18 97.29
N GLU A 362 -24.23 54.92 97.21
CA GLU A 362 -22.97 54.57 96.53
C GLU A 362 -23.13 53.34 95.61
N THR A 363 -23.16 53.67 94.31
CA THR A 363 -22.22 53.17 93.29
C THR A 363 -21.60 51.79 93.51
N THR A 364 -21.91 50.87 92.60
CA THR A 364 -20.88 49.95 92.07
C THR A 364 -21.22 49.59 90.62
N SER A 365 -20.42 50.15 89.74
CA SER A 365 -20.29 49.81 88.33
C SER A 365 -19.89 48.34 88.15
N HIS A 366 -20.62 47.61 87.32
CA HIS A 366 -20.08 46.41 86.69
C HIS A 366 -20.23 46.44 85.16
N MET A 367 -19.13 46.00 84.56
CA MET A 367 -18.64 46.24 83.23
C MET A 367 -19.54 45.82 82.07
N GLN A 368 -19.43 46.64 81.03
CA GLN A 368 -19.83 46.39 79.65
C GLN A 368 -19.11 45.15 79.08
N HIS A 369 -19.86 44.21 78.54
CA HIS A 369 -19.37 43.36 77.44
C HIS A 369 -20.16 43.68 76.18
N SER A 370 -19.43 44.37 75.28
CA SER A 370 -19.73 44.58 73.88
C SER A 370 -19.82 43.23 73.16
N LEU A 371 -20.99 42.91 72.63
CA LEU A 371 -21.14 41.92 71.56
C LEU A 371 -21.87 42.56 70.38
N LYS A 372 -21.10 42.65 69.29
CA LYS A 372 -21.40 43.18 67.98
C LYS A 372 -22.67 42.56 67.38
N SER A 373 -23.53 43.45 66.90
CA SER A 373 -24.35 43.35 65.67
C SER A 373 -24.33 42.02 64.90
N ILE A 374 -25.46 41.32 64.91
CA ILE A 374 -25.88 40.43 63.81
C ILE A 374 -27.12 41.07 63.19
N SER A 375 -26.89 41.98 62.24
CA SER A 375 -27.92 42.42 61.31
C SER A 375 -27.98 41.42 60.16
N SER A 376 -29.09 40.70 60.12
CA SER A 376 -29.50 39.81 59.06
C SER A 376 -29.89 40.63 57.83
N SER A 377 -29.09 40.56 56.76
CA SER A 377 -29.48 41.01 55.43
C SER A 377 -28.65 40.27 54.37
N ASN A 378 -29.09 39.08 53.97
CA ASN A 378 -28.64 38.43 52.74
C ASN A 378 -29.85 38.27 51.83
N ASN A 379 -30.01 39.24 50.92
CA ASN A 379 -30.68 39.03 49.65
C ASN A 379 -29.91 39.80 48.58
N THR A 380 -29.78 39.15 47.42
CA THR A 380 -29.26 39.61 46.11
C THR A 380 -27.83 39.22 45.71
N THR A 381 -27.76 38.69 44.48
CA THR A 381 -26.59 38.41 43.62
C THR A 381 -25.92 37.04 43.76
N ARG A 382 -26.72 36.01 43.45
CA ARG A 382 -26.25 34.84 42.71
C ARG A 382 -26.14 35.25 41.23
N GLU A 383 -24.97 35.70 40.81
CA GLU A 383 -24.51 35.71 39.41
C GLU A 383 -23.04 36.16 39.37
N VAL A 384 -22.25 35.54 38.49
CA VAL A 384 -20.80 35.78 38.24
C VAL A 384 -19.82 35.06 39.17
N ARG A 385 -19.84 33.72 39.14
CA ARG A 385 -18.64 32.87 39.32
C ARG A 385 -18.78 31.63 38.45
N ASP A 386 -18.57 31.83 37.15
CA ASP A 386 -18.30 30.79 36.15
C ASP A 386 -17.48 31.46 35.04
N ASN A 387 -16.21 31.78 35.31
CA ASN A 387 -15.25 32.20 34.27
C ASN A 387 -13.78 32.15 34.69
N ALA A 388 -13.43 31.35 35.70
CA ALA A 388 -12.03 31.22 36.16
C ALA A 388 -11.38 29.85 35.92
N ASP A 389 -12.06 28.90 35.25
CA ASP A 389 -11.51 27.56 34.99
C ASP A 389 -11.16 27.27 33.52
N PHE A 390 -11.09 28.30 32.66
CA PHE A 390 -10.78 28.12 31.23
C PHE A 390 -9.40 28.64 30.78
N ARG A 391 -8.49 28.95 31.71
CA ARG A 391 -7.17 29.54 31.39
C ARG A 391 -5.93 28.80 31.90
N SER A 392 -6.02 27.56 32.38
CA SER A 392 -4.82 26.79 32.80
C SER A 392 -4.46 25.57 31.92
N TRP A 393 -5.08 25.38 30.75
CA TRP A 393 -4.82 24.22 29.88
C TRP A 393 -4.10 24.54 28.55
N SER A 394 -3.15 25.46 28.60
CA SER A 394 -2.26 25.78 27.46
C SER A 394 -0.77 25.59 27.74
N GLY A 395 -0.43 24.67 28.63
CA GLY A 395 0.94 24.43 29.08
C GLY A 395 1.49 23.04 28.77
N ASN A 396 1.21 22.43 27.60
CA ASN A 396 2.06 21.37 27.02
C ASN A 396 1.57 20.93 25.63
N ARG A 397 1.63 21.83 24.63
CA ARG A 397 1.53 21.39 23.24
C ARG A 397 2.93 21.07 22.75
N ASN A 398 3.16 19.80 22.39
CA ASN A 398 4.38 19.31 21.75
C ASN A 398 4.89 20.33 20.72
N GLN A 399 6.11 20.84 20.90
CA GLN A 399 6.70 21.88 20.05
C GLN A 399 6.69 21.47 18.57
N ASN A 400 6.75 20.17 18.28
CA ASN A 400 6.65 19.65 16.92
C ASN A 400 5.26 19.84 16.31
N ALA A 401 4.19 19.80 17.10
CA ALA A 401 2.82 20.05 16.62
C ALA A 401 2.59 21.54 16.31
N VAL A 402 3.21 22.44 17.10
CA VAL A 402 3.17 23.89 16.86
C VAL A 402 3.96 24.25 15.60
N ARG A 403 5.17 23.69 15.44
CA ARG A 403 5.98 23.82 14.22
C ARG A 403 5.26 23.27 12.99
N PHE A 404 4.62 22.11 13.10
CA PHE A 404 3.85 21.51 12.00
C PHE A 404 2.65 22.38 11.58
N ALA A 405 1.96 23.00 12.55
CA ALA A 405 0.87 23.93 12.28
C ALA A 405 1.36 25.22 11.60
N ALA A 406 2.53 25.73 11.98
CA ALA A 406 3.16 26.90 11.36
C ALA A 406 3.58 26.63 9.90
N ILE A 407 4.25 25.50 9.64
CA ILE A 407 4.66 25.08 8.29
C ILE A 407 3.44 24.86 7.38
N LYS A 408 2.38 24.25 7.91
CA LYS A 408 1.12 24.04 7.18
C LYS A 408 0.41 25.36 6.81
N ARG A 409 0.54 26.41 7.62
CA ARG A 409 0.01 27.75 7.31
C ARG A 409 0.86 28.44 6.23
N GLN A 410 2.19 28.36 6.32
CA GLN A 410 3.09 28.91 5.30
C GLN A 410 2.86 28.27 3.91
N LEU A 411 2.63 26.96 3.85
CA LEU A 411 2.37 26.25 2.58
C LEU A 411 1.00 26.58 1.97
N LYS A 412 -0.02 26.82 2.80
CA LYS A 412 -1.35 27.24 2.31
C LYS A 412 -1.37 28.68 1.79
N GLY A 413 -0.48 29.54 2.29
CA GLY A 413 -0.42 30.95 1.92
C GLY A 413 0.35 31.23 0.63
N LYS A 414 1.36 30.41 0.28
CA LYS A 414 2.22 30.70 -0.88
C LYS A 414 1.92 29.87 -2.13
N ASN A 415 1.36 28.67 -2.02
CA ASN A 415 1.09 27.82 -3.18
C ASN A 415 -0.33 27.25 -3.13
N GLY A 416 -1.17 27.73 -4.04
CA GLY A 416 -2.53 27.23 -4.25
C GLY A 416 -2.54 25.71 -4.36
N ARG A 417 -3.29 25.08 -3.44
CA ARG A 417 -3.78 23.68 -3.43
C ARG A 417 -3.03 22.69 -4.35
N LEU A 418 -1.79 22.34 -4.03
CA LEU A 418 -1.17 21.13 -4.55
C LEU A 418 -1.75 19.90 -3.82
N ARG A 419 -2.83 19.32 -4.35
CA ARG A 419 -3.31 17.99 -4.00
C ARG A 419 -2.74 16.98 -4.99
N GLY A 420 -1.97 16.00 -4.49
CA GLY A 420 -1.53 14.86 -5.29
C GLY A 420 -0.17 14.29 -4.88
N PRO A 421 0.31 13.26 -5.60
CA PRO A 421 1.54 12.51 -5.31
C PRO A 421 2.78 13.39 -5.18
N LYS A 422 2.84 14.52 -5.91
CA LYS A 422 3.93 15.51 -5.83
C LYS A 422 4.11 16.08 -4.41
N PHE A 423 3.03 16.26 -3.64
CA PHE A 423 3.11 16.72 -2.25
C PHE A 423 3.76 15.68 -1.33
N HIS A 424 3.51 14.39 -1.58
CA HIS A 424 4.10 13.30 -0.79
C HIS A 424 5.58 13.10 -1.11
N ILE A 425 5.99 13.30 -2.37
CA ILE A 425 7.38 13.22 -2.81
C ILE A 425 8.21 14.36 -2.20
N LEU A 426 7.72 15.61 -2.27
CA LEU A 426 8.37 16.76 -1.63
C LEU A 426 8.50 16.58 -0.11
N LYS A 427 7.47 16.01 0.51
CA LYS A 427 7.47 15.70 1.94
C LYS A 427 8.49 14.61 2.30
N ALA A 428 8.64 13.58 1.48
CA ALA A 428 9.62 12.51 1.70
C ALA A 428 11.08 13.00 1.52
N GLN A 429 11.34 13.87 0.54
CA GLN A 429 12.67 14.45 0.30
C GLN A 429 13.15 15.32 1.46
N MET A 430 12.25 16.07 2.11
CA MET A 430 12.61 16.91 3.26
C MET A 430 12.95 16.10 4.53
N TYR A 431 12.34 14.94 4.75
CA TYR A 431 12.69 14.07 5.88
C TYR A 431 13.98 13.28 5.62
N ALA A 432 14.32 13.00 4.36
CA ALA A 432 15.59 12.35 4.01
C ALA A 432 16.80 13.29 4.20
N ALA A 433 16.62 14.60 3.99
CA ALA A 433 17.71 15.58 4.16
C ALA A 433 18.15 15.79 5.62
N THR A 434 17.35 15.38 6.61
CA THR A 434 17.69 15.52 8.04
C THR A 434 18.36 14.29 8.65
N SER A 435 18.38 13.15 7.97
CA SER A 435 19.08 11.94 8.41
C SER A 435 20.52 11.81 7.90
N ALA A 436 20.99 12.75 7.07
CA ALA A 436 22.35 12.76 6.50
C ALA A 436 23.35 13.65 7.27
N SER A 437 23.07 13.97 8.54
CA SER A 437 24.00 14.68 9.43
C SER A 437 24.46 13.78 10.60
N SER A 438 24.92 12.57 10.26
CA SER A 438 25.74 11.76 11.15
C SER A 438 27.10 11.61 10.50
N LYS A 439 28.07 12.33 11.06
CA LYS A 439 29.49 12.34 10.70
C LYS A 439 30.00 10.92 10.47
N VAL A 440 30.58 10.68 9.28
CA VAL A 440 31.54 9.62 9.05
C VAL A 440 32.80 10.33 8.55
N SER A 441 33.77 10.47 9.45
CA SER A 441 35.16 10.81 9.13
C SER A 441 35.82 9.53 8.63
N VAL A 442 36.29 9.54 7.39
CA VAL A 442 37.31 8.61 6.93
C VAL A 442 38.47 9.48 6.46
N ASP A 443 39.54 9.41 7.24
CA ASP A 443 40.86 9.91 6.88
C ASP A 443 41.40 9.06 5.71
N ASP A 444 41.84 9.73 4.65
CA ASP A 444 42.73 9.14 3.65
C ASP A 444 44.13 8.95 4.28
N PRO A 445 44.81 7.83 3.95
CA PRO A 445 46.17 8.00 3.47
C PRO A 445 46.51 7.12 2.25
N ALA A 446 47.27 7.76 1.35
CA ALA A 446 48.18 7.24 0.31
C ALA A 446 47.60 6.42 -0.85
#